data_AF-A0A496X765-F1
#
_entry.id   AF-A0A496X765-F1
#
_cell.length_a   1.000
_cell.length_b   1.000
_cell.length_c   1.000
_cell.angle_alpha   90.00
_cell.angle_beta   90.00
_cell.angle_gamma   90.00
#
_symmetry.space_group_name_H-M   'P 1'
#
loop_
_entity.id
_entity.type
_entity.pdbx_description
1 polymer ?
#
loop_
_entity_poly.entity_id
_entity_poly.type
_entity_poly.pdbx_seq_one_letter_code
_entity_poly.pdbx_strand_id
1 'polypeptide(L)' 'LAQTWQSDPSRIVAAEADGHYMPPVIFPSACFEQLQALQGHKGARSLFKAFPERLRAVTIPHASFDLDTQSQLNDLP' A
#
# COMPACT_ATOMS: atom_id res chain seq x y z
N LEU A 1 7.27 -7.74 1.17
CA LEU A 1 7.39 -6.53 0.33
C LEU A 1 8.81 -6.30 -0.19
N ALA A 2 9.81 -6.11 0.68
CA ALA A 2 11.17 -5.73 0.27
C ALA A 2 11.80 -6.66 -0.78
N GLN A 3 11.73 -7.98 -0.58
CA GLN A 3 12.27 -8.96 -1.55
C GLN A 3 11.60 -8.85 -2.93
N THR A 4 10.27 -8.67 -2.95
CA THR A 4 9.50 -8.47 -4.19
C THR A 4 9.92 -7.17 -4.89
N TRP A 5 10.08 -6.08 -4.14
CA TRP A 5 10.51 -4.80 -4.70
C TRP A 5 11.96 -4.85 -5.21
N GLN A 6 12.87 -5.51 -4.49
CA GLN A 6 14.26 -5.66 -4.92
C GLN A 6 14.39 -6.43 -6.24
N SER A 7 13.46 -7.33 -6.56
CA SER A 7 13.45 -8.06 -7.83
C SER A 7 13.06 -7.21 -9.04
N ASP A 8 12.30 -6.14 -8.82
CA ASP A 8 11.96 -5.13 -9.84
C ASP A 8 11.67 -3.78 -9.16
N PRO A 9 12.72 -2.95 -8.94
CA PRO A 9 12.58 -1.68 -8.23
C PRO A 9 11.73 -0.63 -8.96
N SER A 10 11.27 -0.90 -10.19
CA SER A 10 10.36 -0.02 -10.94
C SER A 10 8.89 -0.18 -10.53
N ARG A 11 8.56 -1.23 -9.75
CA ARG A 11 7.21 -1.55 -9.32
C ARG A 11 6.80 -0.82 -8.05
N ILE A 12 5.50 -0.55 -7.94
CA ILE A 12 4.83 -0.27 -6.67
C ILE A 12 4.51 -1.61 -6.05
N VAL A 13 5.00 -1.88 -4.84
CA VAL A 13 4.71 -3.14 -4.14
C VAL A 13 3.86 -2.85 -2.92
N ALA A 14 2.62 -3.34 -2.91
CA ALA A 14 1.66 -3.13 -1.83
C ALA A 14 1.32 -4.44 -1.12
N ALA A 15 1.00 -4.34 0.17
CA ALA A 15 0.33 -5.44 0.86
C ALA A 15 -1.08 -5.62 0.30
N GLU A 16 -1.55 -6.87 0.28
CA GLU A 16 -2.93 -7.22 -0.04
C GLU A 16 -3.52 -8.05 1.11
N ALA A 17 -4.67 -7.64 1.61
CA ALA A 17 -5.52 -8.45 2.47
C ALA A 17 -6.98 -8.31 2.01
N ASP A 18 -7.73 -9.40 2.08
CA ASP A 18 -9.15 -9.44 1.73
C ASP A 18 -9.47 -8.81 0.36
N GLY A 19 -8.58 -8.98 -0.63
CA GLY A 19 -8.71 -8.42 -1.99
C GLY A 19 -8.48 -6.90 -2.09
N HIS A 20 -7.96 -6.27 -1.03
CA HIS A 20 -7.70 -4.84 -0.97
C HIS A 20 -6.20 -4.54 -0.83
N TYR A 21 -5.72 -3.57 -1.61
CA TYR A 21 -4.36 -3.03 -1.43
C TYR A 21 -4.28 -2.10 -0.24
N MET A 22 -3.24 -2.27 0.57
CA MET A 22 -3.10 -1.55 1.83
C MET A 22 -1.64 -1.40 2.27
N PRO A 23 -1.39 -0.58 3.30
CA PRO A 23 -0.08 -0.49 3.93
C PRO A 23 0.38 -1.85 4.49
N PRO A 24 1.71 -2.09 4.57
CA PRO A 24 2.77 -1.25 4.04
C PRO A 24 2.83 -1.26 2.49
N VAL A 25 3.37 -0.17 1.92
CA VAL A 25 3.57 -0.01 0.47
C VAL A 25 4.97 0.53 0.21
N ILE A 26 5.67 -0.02 -0.78
CA ILE A 26 6.93 0.49 -1.30
C ILE A 26 6.67 1.12 -2.66
N PHE A 27 6.99 2.41 -2.80
CA PHE A 27 6.91 3.14 -4.05
C PHE A 27 8.31 3.28 -4.68
N PRO A 28 8.45 3.15 -6.01
CA PRO A 28 9.68 3.47 -6.70
C PRO A 28 9.94 4.98 -6.63
N SER A 29 11.20 5.41 -6.70
CA SER A 29 11.57 6.85 -6.67
C SER A 29 10.91 7.67 -7.78
N ALA A 30 10.58 7.05 -8.91
CA ALA A 30 9.84 7.67 -10.00
C ALA A 30 8.41 8.13 -9.62
N CYS A 31 7.87 7.68 -8.48
CA CYS A 31 6.58 8.11 -7.96
C CYS A 31 6.67 9.33 -7.03
N PHE A 32 7.87 9.86 -6.75
CA PHE A 32 8.08 10.86 -5.70
C PHE A 32 7.35 12.18 -5.98
N GLU A 33 7.31 12.64 -7.24
CA GLU A 33 6.57 13.84 -7.62
C GLU A 33 5.06 13.66 -7.46
N GLN A 34 4.52 12.51 -7.90
CA GLN A 34 3.10 12.20 -7.79
C GLN A 34 2.67 12.03 -6.33
N LEU A 35 3.54 11.48 -5.48
CA LEU A 35 3.32 11.38 -4.04
C LEU A 35 3.28 12.77 -3.38
N GLN A 36 4.19 13.67 -3.74
CA GLN A 36 4.19 15.05 -3.24
C GLN A 36 2.96 15.85 -3.69
N ALA A 37 2.44 15.55 -4.88
CA ALA A 37 1.25 16.21 -5.43
C ALA A 37 -0.08 15.68 -4.85
N LEU A 38 -0.05 14.71 -3.94
CA LEU A 38 -1.27 14.18 -3.32
C LEU A 38 -2.00 15.25 -2.51
N GLN A 39 -3.33 15.26 -2.63
CA GLN A 39 -4.21 16.19 -1.92
C GLN A 39 -5.42 15.46 -1.34
N GLY A 40 -5.94 15.98 -0.23
CA GLY A 40 -7.10 15.41 0.47
C GLY A 40 -6.82 14.06 1.14
N HIS A 41 -7.89 13.32 1.44
CA HIS A 41 -7.89 12.15 2.32
C HIS A 41 -7.72 10.80 1.58
N LYS A 42 -7.61 10.80 0.25
CA LYS A 42 -7.51 9.55 -0.53
C LYS A 42 -6.10 8.94 -0.53
N GLY A 43 -5.10 9.71 -0.10
CA GLY A 43 -3.71 9.26 -0.01
C GLY A 43 -3.16 8.70 -1.32
N ALA A 44 -2.15 7.82 -1.21
CA ALA A 44 -1.45 7.24 -2.36
C ALA A 44 -2.26 6.18 -3.13
N ARG A 45 -3.51 5.90 -2.74
CA ARG A 45 -4.38 4.92 -3.42
C ARG A 45 -4.71 5.36 -4.86
N SER A 46 -4.62 6.65 -5.16
CA SER A 46 -4.74 7.18 -6.52
C SER A 46 -3.63 6.66 -7.45
N LEU A 47 -2.41 6.45 -6.94
CA LEU A 47 -1.29 5.95 -7.74
C LEU A 47 -1.50 4.51 -8.19
N PHE A 48 -2.25 3.70 -7.43
CA PHE A 48 -2.59 2.32 -7.83
C PHE A 48 -3.47 2.30 -9.09
N LYS A 49 -4.35 3.30 -9.22
CA LYS A 49 -5.22 3.46 -10.39
C LYS A 49 -4.48 4.13 -11.56
N ALA A 50 -3.53 5.01 -11.27
CA ALA A 50 -2.74 5.69 -12.29
C ALA A 50 -1.68 4.78 -12.94
N PHE A 51 -1.17 3.80 -12.19
CA PHE A 51 -0.10 2.88 -12.65
C PHE A 51 -0.44 1.41 -12.35
N PRO A 52 -1.57 0.88 -12.84
CA PRO A 52 -2.00 -0.49 -12.56
C PRO A 52 -0.98 -1.52 -13.06
N GLU A 53 -0.30 -1.25 -14.16
CA GLU A 53 0.76 -2.10 -14.71
C GLU A 53 2.01 -2.16 -13.83
N ARG A 54 2.27 -1.13 -13.00
CA ARG A 54 3.42 -1.12 -12.08
C ARG A 54 3.11 -1.76 -10.74
N LEU A 55 1.84 -2.06 -10.46
CA LEU A 55 1.40 -2.55 -9.16
C LEU A 55 1.66 -4.05 -9.02
N ARG A 56 2.30 -4.42 -7.91
CA ARG A 56 2.51 -5.80 -7.49
C ARG A 56 2.00 -5.98 -6.07
N ALA A 57 1.11 -6.96 -5.89
CA ALA A 57 0.57 -7.30 -4.60
C ALA A 57 1.41 -8.38 -3.91
N VAL A 58 1.53 -8.29 -2.58
CA VAL A 58 2.03 -9.35 -1.72
C VAL A 58 0.98 -9.61 -0.65
N THR A 59 0.44 -10.83 -0.59
CA THR A 59 -0.58 -11.20 0.40
C THR A 59 -0.01 -11.10 1.82
N ILE A 60 -0.64 -10.30 2.66
CA ILE A 60 -0.35 -10.15 4.08
C ILE A 60 -1.71 -10.08 4.81
N PRO A 61 -2.28 -11.22 5.23
CA PRO A 61 -3.68 -11.28 5.72
C PRO A 61 -4.00 -10.32 6.86
N HIS A 62 -3.03 -10.09 7.76
CA HIS A 62 -3.23 -9.21 8.93
C HIS A 62 -2.96 -7.73 8.64
N ALA A 63 -2.70 -7.35 7.39
CA ALA A 63 -2.46 -5.95 7.02
C ALA A 63 -3.75 -5.10 7.01
N SER A 64 -4.92 -5.72 7.14
CA SER A 64 -6.22 -5.03 7.15
C SER A 64 -6.68 -4.45 8.45
N PHE A 65 -5.98 -4.75 9.54
CA PHE A 65 -6.35 -4.26 10.85
C PHE A 65 -5.75 -2.87 11.12
N ASP A 66 -6.58 -1.84 11.03
CA ASP A 66 -6.28 -0.50 11.53
C ASP A 66 -6.75 -0.33 12.98
N LEU A 67 -5.96 0.37 13.80
CA LEU A 67 -6.26 0.62 15.21
C LEU A 67 -6.63 2.09 15.46
N ASP A 68 -7.85 2.47 15.12
CA ASP A 68 -8.34 3.86 15.18
C ASP A 68 -9.16 4.17 16.45
N THR A 69 -9.72 3.15 17.10
CA THR A 69 -10.70 3.28 18.18
C THR A 69 -10.34 2.41 19.39
N GLN A 70 -10.84 2.82 20.56
CA GLN A 70 -10.64 2.06 21.80
C GLN A 70 -11.30 0.67 21.77
N SER A 71 -12.38 0.49 21.00
CA SER A 71 -13.01 -0.83 20.84
C SER A 71 -12.08 -1.79 20.12
N GLN A 72 -11.39 -1.32 19.07
CA GLN A 72 -10.48 -2.15 18.27
C GLN A 72 -9.32 -2.73 19.10
N LEU A 73 -8.91 -2.09 20.21
CA LEU A 73 -7.90 -2.67 21.12
C LEU A 73 -8.31 -4.05 21.68
N ASN A 74 -9.61 -4.27 21.89
CA ASN A 74 -10.11 -5.56 22.37
C ASN A 74 -10.23 -6.59 21.24
N ASP A 75 -10.22 -6.13 19.99
CA ASP A 75 -10.39 -6.95 18.78
C ASP A 75 -9.06 -7.22 18.07
N LEU A 76 -7.92 -7.02 18.75
CA LEU A 76 -6.60 -7.30 18.20
C LEU A 76 -6.48 -8.79 17.81
N PRO A 77 -6.04 -9.11 16.58
CA PRO A 77 -5.93 -10.48 16.07
C PRO A 77 -4.78 -11.29 16.66
#